data_AF-A0A956B098-F1
#
_entry.id   AF-A0A956B098-F1
#
_cell.length_a   1.000
_cell.length_b   1.000
_cell.length_c   1.000
_cell.angle_alpha   90.00
_cell.angle_beta   90.00
_cell.angle_gamma   90.00
#
_symmetry.space_group_name_H-M   'P 1'
#
loop_
_entity.id
_entity.type
_entity.pdbx_description
1 polymer ?
#
loop_
_entity_poly.entity_id
_entity_poly.type
_entity_poly.pdbx_seq_one_letter_code
_entity_poly.pdbx_strand_id
1 'polypeptide(L)'
;MRRALLALALIGCGGAPGVPSAPAPASRSATVRVPPPVPIDARLVRRLASMPNAVKAAVDPRVGVLWIQVYTDTAGDDPHAGPDGVVRTAERLCGAALTPRLATLQRDLKARHGEGIDPQVTCDDPVCRYPAQMEYDLAGQLTFAHAPVGPRLVQVVQVEGGPVTPEFTSAAYAWAGQQIRALAGGRCP
;
A
#
# COMPACT_ATOMS: atom_id res chain seq x y z
N MET A 1 14.83 76.60 40.92
CA MET A 1 14.30 75.35 40.33
C MET A 1 15.45 74.59 39.68
N ARG A 2 15.95 73.52 40.30
CA ARG A 2 16.75 72.46 39.67
C ARG A 2 16.76 71.23 40.60
N ARG A 3 16.20 70.13 40.07
CA ARG A 3 16.29 68.72 40.51
C ARG A 3 17.77 68.26 40.41
N ALA A 4 18.31 67.18 40.99
CA ALA A 4 17.85 65.89 41.51
C ALA A 4 18.95 65.41 42.52
N LEU A 5 18.69 64.78 43.67
CA LEU A 5 18.23 63.41 44.00
C LEU A 5 19.07 62.21 43.45
N LEU A 6 19.59 61.46 44.44
CA LEU A 6 20.08 60.05 44.53
C LEU A 6 21.32 59.65 43.72
N ALA A 7 22.45 59.17 44.28
CA ALA A 7 22.76 58.20 45.34
C ALA A 7 22.69 56.71 44.91
N LEU A 8 23.85 56.02 45.02
CA LEU A 8 24.14 54.64 45.48
C LEU A 8 25.33 54.05 44.67
N ALA A 9 26.47 53.78 45.32
CA ALA A 9 26.89 52.53 46.00
C ALA A 9 27.49 51.51 44.99
N LEU A 10 28.83 51.37 44.94
CA LEU A 10 29.67 50.40 45.67
C LEU A 10 29.62 48.97 45.09
N ILE A 11 30.83 48.44 44.80
CA ILE A 11 31.35 47.07 45.05
C ILE A 11 32.17 46.58 43.84
N GLY A 12 33.47 46.37 44.08
CA GLY A 12 34.35 45.60 43.21
C GLY A 12 34.29 44.11 43.49
N CYS A 13 34.63 43.31 42.49
CA CYS A 13 35.10 41.92 42.56
C CYS A 13 35.98 41.74 41.31
N GLY A 14 37.27 41.38 41.40
CA GLY A 14 37.71 40.08 41.91
C GLY A 14 37.86 39.14 40.72
N GLY A 15 38.98 39.25 39.99
CA GLY A 15 39.29 38.40 38.84
C GLY A 15 39.54 36.96 39.28
N ALA A 16 38.66 36.05 38.86
CA ALA A 16 38.83 34.61 39.04
C ALA A 16 39.69 34.03 37.90
N PRO A 17 40.65 33.13 38.18
CA PRO A 17 41.39 32.43 37.14
C PRO A 17 40.47 31.45 36.39
N GLY A 18 40.53 31.50 35.05
CA GLY A 18 39.74 30.64 34.18
C GLY A 18 40.11 29.16 34.35
N VAL A 19 39.09 28.34 34.62
CA VAL A 19 39.20 26.87 34.60
C VAL A 19 39.34 26.43 33.14
N PRO A 20 40.32 25.56 32.78
CA PRO A 20 40.38 25.02 31.43
C PRO A 20 39.14 24.16 31.16
N SER A 21 38.36 24.54 30.15
CA SER A 21 37.22 23.75 29.68
C SER A 21 37.71 22.39 29.16
N ALA A 22 37.19 21.31 29.73
CA ALA A 22 37.39 19.97 29.21
C ALA A 22 36.87 19.87 27.76
N PRO A 23 37.54 19.12 26.86
CA PRO A 23 37.08 18.94 25.49
C PRO A 23 35.70 18.26 25.49
N ALA A 24 34.76 18.85 24.74
CA ALA A 24 33.42 18.30 24.58
C ALA A 24 33.49 16.85 24.05
N PRO A 25 32.68 15.92 24.56
CA PRO A 25 32.63 14.56 24.04
C PRO A 25 32.27 14.61 22.54
N ALA A 26 33.14 14.02 21.71
CA ALA A 26 32.92 13.93 20.28
C ALA A 26 31.54 13.28 20.02
N SER A 27 30.66 14.04 19.36
CA SER A 27 29.39 13.51 18.86
C SER A 27 29.70 12.39 17.88
N ARG A 28 29.60 11.14 18.33
CA ARG A 28 29.58 9.98 17.43
C ARG A 28 28.30 10.08 16.63
N SER A 29 28.41 10.48 15.37
CA SER A 29 27.35 10.30 14.39
C SER A 29 27.01 8.81 14.35
N ALA A 30 25.90 8.42 14.99
CA ALA A 30 25.37 7.09 14.85
C ALA A 30 24.93 6.95 13.40
N THR A 31 25.66 6.16 12.61
CA THR A 31 25.18 5.68 11.31
C THR A 31 23.87 4.96 11.55
N VAL A 32 22.76 5.61 11.17
CA VAL A 32 21.43 4.99 11.18
C VAL A 32 21.47 3.88 10.14
N ARG A 33 21.51 2.63 10.61
CA ARG A 33 21.48 1.46 9.73
C ARG A 33 20.06 1.35 9.17
N VAL A 34 19.86 1.84 7.95
CA VAL A 34 18.59 1.69 7.24
C VAL A 34 18.42 0.20 6.93
N PRO A 35 17.38 -0.48 7.44
CA PRO A 35 17.13 -1.87 7.10
C PRO A 35 16.89 -2.01 5.59
N PRO A 36 17.30 -3.12 4.97
CA PRO A 36 17.02 -3.35 3.56
C PRO A 36 15.50 -3.36 3.32
N PRO A 37 15.03 -2.91 2.14
CA PRO A 37 13.61 -2.95 1.82
C PRO A 37 13.10 -4.39 1.89
N VAL A 38 11.90 -4.55 2.45
CA VAL A 38 11.24 -5.86 2.51
C VAL A 38 10.86 -6.27 1.09
N PRO A 39 11.26 -7.46 0.62
CA PRO A 39 10.97 -7.88 -0.74
C PRO A 39 9.47 -8.11 -0.96
N ILE A 40 9.01 -7.80 -2.17
CA ILE A 40 7.69 -8.15 -2.67
C ILE A 40 7.82 -9.49 -3.40
N ASP A 41 7.47 -10.57 -2.70
CA ASP A 41 7.63 -11.94 -3.18
C ASP A 41 6.41 -12.80 -2.81
N ALA A 42 6.44 -14.07 -3.24
CA ALA A 42 5.36 -15.01 -2.90
C ALA A 42 5.22 -15.23 -1.39
N ARG A 43 6.27 -15.02 -0.59
CA ARG A 43 6.19 -15.13 0.89
C ARG A 43 5.35 -13.99 1.46
N LEU A 44 5.45 -12.78 0.91
CA LEU A 44 4.58 -11.66 1.27
C LEU A 44 3.12 -12.04 1.02
N VAL A 45 2.77 -12.52 -0.17
CA VAL A 45 1.39 -12.89 -0.51
C VAL A 45 0.88 -14.03 0.37
N ARG A 46 1.70 -15.03 0.67
CA ARG A 46 1.36 -16.07 1.65
C ARG A 46 1.07 -15.51 3.04
N ARG A 47 1.90 -14.59 3.55
CA ARG A 47 1.61 -13.91 4.83
C ARG A 47 0.29 -13.16 4.80
N LEU A 48 0.03 -12.45 3.69
CA LEU A 48 -1.26 -11.76 3.50
C LEU A 48 -2.42 -12.76 3.56
N ALA A 49 -2.30 -13.94 2.94
CA ALA A 49 -3.32 -14.99 2.93
C ALA A 49 -3.55 -15.65 4.30
N SER A 50 -2.49 -15.90 5.07
CA SER A 50 -2.56 -16.71 6.29
C SER A 50 -2.85 -15.91 7.56
N MET A 51 -2.45 -14.64 7.63
CA MET A 51 -2.56 -13.82 8.83
C MET A 51 -3.88 -13.03 8.86
N PRO A 52 -4.65 -13.07 9.96
CA PRO A 52 -5.84 -12.24 10.10
C PRO A 52 -5.52 -10.74 9.91
N ASN A 53 -6.35 -10.06 9.13
CA ASN A 53 -6.23 -8.61 8.85
C ASN A 53 -4.94 -8.17 8.13
N ALA A 54 -4.10 -9.09 7.63
CA ALA A 54 -2.83 -8.71 7.01
C ALA A 54 -3.03 -7.93 5.70
N VAL A 55 -4.03 -8.28 4.88
CA VAL A 55 -4.42 -7.49 3.71
C VAL A 55 -4.81 -6.05 4.10
N LYS A 56 -5.58 -5.88 5.18
CA LYS A 56 -5.95 -4.56 5.69
C LYS A 56 -4.76 -3.77 6.21
N ALA A 57 -3.85 -4.44 6.93
CA ALA A 57 -2.63 -3.81 7.43
C ALA A 57 -1.67 -3.39 6.31
N ALA A 58 -1.77 -3.99 5.13
CA ALA A 58 -0.97 -3.63 3.97
C ALA A 58 -1.45 -2.35 3.24
N VAL A 59 -2.61 -1.79 3.57
CA VAL A 59 -3.12 -0.59 2.89
C VAL A 59 -2.76 0.68 3.66
N ASP A 60 -2.39 1.74 2.92
CA ASP A 60 -2.36 3.10 3.47
C ASP A 60 -3.78 3.71 3.42
N PRO A 61 -4.42 4.00 4.57
CA PRO A 61 -5.78 4.54 4.59
C PRO A 61 -5.91 5.93 3.95
N ARG A 62 -4.83 6.71 3.82
CA ARG A 62 -4.85 8.04 3.17
C ARG A 62 -4.84 7.94 1.65
N VAL A 63 -4.34 6.84 1.11
CA VAL A 63 -4.22 6.62 -0.35
C VAL A 63 -5.32 5.70 -0.86
N GLY A 64 -5.75 4.74 -0.05
CA GLY A 64 -6.69 3.70 -0.43
C GLY A 64 -6.08 2.69 -1.41
N VAL A 65 -6.94 1.93 -2.07
CA VAL A 65 -6.54 0.93 -3.08
C VAL A 65 -7.28 1.23 -4.39
N LEU A 66 -6.55 1.25 -5.51
CA LEU A 66 -7.18 1.21 -6.82
C LEU A 66 -7.66 -0.20 -7.11
N TRP A 67 -8.96 -0.39 -7.20
CA TRP A 67 -9.61 -1.68 -7.40
C TRP A 67 -10.20 -1.74 -8.80
N ILE A 68 -9.82 -2.77 -9.57
CA ILE A 68 -10.26 -2.96 -10.94
C ILE A 68 -10.79 -4.38 -11.08
N GLN A 69 -12.01 -4.52 -11.60
CA GLN A 69 -12.62 -5.83 -11.88
C GLN A 69 -13.13 -5.87 -13.33
N VAL A 70 -12.87 -6.99 -13.99
CA VAL A 70 -13.42 -7.31 -15.31
C VAL A 70 -13.90 -8.76 -15.31
N TYR A 71 -15.20 -8.98 -15.48
CA TYR A 71 -15.80 -10.32 -15.53
C TYR A 71 -17.10 -10.31 -16.33
N THR A 72 -17.52 -11.49 -16.76
CA THR A 72 -18.80 -11.69 -17.44
C THR A 72 -19.92 -11.82 -16.40
N ASP A 73 -20.98 -11.04 -16.54
CA ASP A 73 -22.20 -11.22 -15.76
C ASP A 73 -23.06 -12.31 -16.41
N THR A 74 -22.85 -13.55 -16.00
CA THR A 74 -23.60 -14.70 -16.50
C THR A 74 -25.06 -14.72 -16.01
N ALA A 75 -25.35 -14.04 -14.90
CA ALA A 75 -26.69 -14.01 -14.31
C ALA A 75 -27.57 -12.91 -14.93
N GLY A 76 -26.95 -11.84 -15.45
CA GLY A 76 -27.65 -10.69 -16.02
C GLY A 76 -28.26 -9.77 -14.97
N ASP A 77 -27.79 -9.88 -13.72
CA ASP A 77 -28.32 -9.17 -12.56
C ASP A 77 -27.40 -8.03 -12.08
N ASP A 78 -26.19 -7.90 -12.65
CA ASP A 78 -25.23 -6.90 -12.22
C ASP A 78 -25.57 -5.53 -12.84
N PRO A 79 -25.88 -4.50 -12.03
CA PRO A 79 -26.24 -3.17 -12.54
C PRO A 79 -25.08 -2.45 -13.25
N HIS A 80 -23.86 -2.97 -13.14
CA HIS A 80 -22.68 -2.45 -13.82
C HIS A 80 -22.35 -3.22 -15.12
N ALA A 81 -23.16 -4.21 -15.50
CA ALA A 81 -22.98 -4.94 -16.74
C ALA A 81 -23.15 -4.01 -17.95
N GLY A 82 -22.18 -4.05 -18.85
CA GLY A 82 -22.27 -3.39 -20.14
C GLY A 82 -23.28 -4.08 -21.07
N PRO A 83 -23.57 -3.49 -22.24
CA PRO A 83 -24.44 -4.10 -23.25
C PRO A 83 -23.90 -5.44 -23.80
N ASP A 84 -22.61 -5.71 -23.57
CA ASP A 84 -21.92 -6.96 -23.92
C ASP A 84 -21.95 -8.01 -22.80
N GLY A 85 -22.69 -7.77 -21.71
CA GLY A 85 -22.75 -8.66 -20.55
C GLY A 85 -21.46 -8.69 -19.74
N VAL A 86 -20.54 -7.74 -19.96
CA VAL A 86 -19.26 -7.68 -19.24
C VAL A 86 -19.30 -6.52 -18.24
N VAL A 87 -19.03 -6.85 -16.98
CA VAL A 87 -18.83 -5.87 -15.92
C VAL A 87 -17.40 -5.36 -15.96
N ARG A 88 -17.25 -4.04 -15.99
CA ARG A 88 -15.95 -3.35 -15.96
C ARG A 88 -15.99 -2.24 -14.94
N THR A 89 -15.32 -2.42 -13.81
CA THR A 89 -15.27 -1.43 -12.73
C THR A 89 -13.83 -1.03 -12.44
N ALA A 90 -13.61 0.26 -12.20
CA ALA A 90 -12.33 0.81 -11.81
C ALA A 90 -12.57 1.95 -10.83
N GLU A 91 -12.22 1.74 -9.57
CA GLU A 91 -12.54 2.67 -8.49
C GLU A 91 -11.41 2.76 -7.46
N ARG A 92 -11.22 3.96 -6.90
CA ARG A 92 -10.36 4.12 -5.73
C ARG A 92 -11.19 3.90 -4.48
N LEU A 93 -10.92 2.79 -3.79
CA LEU A 93 -11.63 2.42 -2.59
C LEU A 93 -10.96 3.00 -1.34
N CYS A 94 -11.77 3.64 -0.51
CA CYS A 94 -11.37 4.34 0.71
C CYS A 94 -12.22 3.93 1.90
N GLY A 95 -11.66 4.06 3.11
CA GLY A 95 -12.39 3.93 4.37
C GLY A 95 -13.32 2.71 4.48
N ALA A 96 -14.61 2.97 4.74
CA ALA A 96 -15.61 1.94 4.95
C ALA A 96 -15.88 1.10 3.69
N ALA A 97 -15.89 1.71 2.51
CA ALA A 97 -16.13 1.01 1.24
C ALA A 97 -15.02 0.00 0.91
N LEU A 98 -13.79 0.28 1.35
CA LEU A 98 -12.65 -0.60 1.14
C LEU A 98 -12.69 -1.86 2.03
N THR A 99 -13.21 -1.75 3.24
CA THR A 99 -13.18 -2.84 4.23
C THR A 99 -13.79 -4.16 3.75
N PRO A 100 -15.03 -4.20 3.20
CA PRO A 100 -15.60 -5.46 2.71
C PRO A 100 -14.80 -6.05 1.54
N ARG A 101 -14.24 -5.21 0.66
CA ARG A 101 -13.43 -5.65 -0.48
C ARG A 101 -12.11 -6.29 -0.03
N LEU A 102 -11.45 -5.72 0.97
CA LEU A 102 -10.25 -6.32 1.58
C LEU A 102 -10.55 -7.65 2.28
N ALA A 103 -11.72 -7.77 2.93
CA ALA A 103 -12.14 -9.02 3.55
C ALA A 103 -12.40 -10.11 2.50
N THR A 104 -13.03 -9.77 1.37
CA THR A 104 -13.19 -10.69 0.24
C THR A 104 -11.84 -11.11 -0.32
N LEU A 105 -10.93 -10.18 -0.63
CA LEU A 105 -9.59 -10.52 -1.11
C LEU A 105 -8.81 -11.41 -0.11
N GLN A 106 -8.91 -11.14 1.19
CA GLN A 106 -8.30 -11.99 2.21
C GLN A 106 -8.84 -13.43 2.16
N ARG A 107 -10.15 -13.60 1.98
CA ARG A 107 -10.77 -14.94 1.83
C ARG A 107 -10.32 -15.62 0.54
N ASP A 108 -10.28 -14.89 -0.57
CA ASP A 108 -9.87 -15.43 -1.87
C ASP A 108 -8.40 -15.89 -1.82
N LEU A 109 -7.51 -15.05 -1.28
CA LEU A 109 -6.10 -15.40 -1.09
C LEU A 109 -5.94 -16.60 -0.15
N LYS A 110 -6.76 -16.69 0.91
CA LYS A 110 -6.75 -17.82 1.83
C LYS A 110 -7.24 -19.11 1.18
N ALA A 111 -8.32 -19.08 0.40
CA ALA A 111 -8.85 -20.23 -0.32
C ALA A 111 -7.79 -20.79 -1.27
N ARG A 112 -7.19 -19.91 -2.09
CA ARG A 112 -6.10 -20.25 -2.99
C ARG A 112 -4.87 -20.84 -2.28
N HIS A 113 -4.58 -20.40 -1.05
CA HIS A 113 -3.45 -20.91 -0.28
C HIS A 113 -3.75 -22.22 0.49
N GLY A 114 -4.99 -22.42 0.93
CA GLY A 114 -5.40 -23.52 1.80
C GLY A 114 -5.72 -24.83 1.07
N GLU A 115 -5.98 -24.80 -0.24
CA GLU A 115 -6.42 -25.97 -1.01
C GLU A 115 -5.29 -26.94 -1.41
N GLY A 116 -4.04 -26.73 -1.01
CA GLY A 116 -2.92 -27.62 -1.37
C GLY A 116 -2.56 -27.60 -2.87
N ILE A 117 -3.36 -26.92 -3.69
CA ILE A 117 -2.98 -26.38 -4.98
C ILE A 117 -2.10 -25.18 -4.67
N ASP A 118 -0.77 -25.37 -4.66
CA ASP A 118 0.17 -24.26 -4.46
C ASP A 118 -0.18 -23.16 -5.47
N PRO A 119 -0.77 -22.03 -5.05
CA PRO A 119 -1.17 -21.02 -6.00
C PRO A 119 0.14 -20.55 -6.64
N GLN A 120 0.24 -20.66 -7.97
CA GLN A 120 1.38 -20.20 -8.76
C GLN A 120 1.44 -18.67 -8.73
N VAL A 121 1.57 -18.10 -7.53
CA VAL A 121 1.75 -16.70 -7.30
C VAL A 121 3.15 -16.37 -7.79
N THR A 122 3.20 -15.72 -8.95
CA THR A 122 4.45 -15.26 -9.53
C THR A 122 4.59 -13.79 -9.19
N CYS A 123 5.69 -13.43 -8.54
CA CYS A 123 5.99 -12.04 -8.19
C CYS A 123 7.20 -11.55 -9.00
N ASP A 124 7.02 -10.40 -9.62
CA ASP A 124 8.04 -9.60 -10.30
C ASP A 124 7.90 -8.17 -9.75
N ASP A 125 8.78 -7.81 -8.81
CA ASP A 125 8.69 -6.59 -7.98
C ASP A 125 8.34 -5.36 -8.85
N PRO A 126 7.21 -4.65 -8.61
CA PRO A 126 6.37 -4.70 -7.41
C PRO A 126 5.03 -5.45 -7.55
N VAL A 127 4.93 -6.34 -8.53
CA VAL A 127 3.68 -6.95 -8.96
C VAL A 127 3.66 -8.45 -8.66
N CYS A 128 2.65 -8.91 -7.95
CA CYS A 128 2.36 -10.33 -7.76
C CYS A 128 1.10 -10.73 -8.53
N ARG A 129 1.15 -11.82 -9.27
CA ARG A 129 0.05 -12.34 -10.07
C ARG A 129 -0.31 -13.73 -9.63
N TYR A 130 -1.61 -14.03 -9.61
CA TYR A 130 -2.12 -15.39 -9.37
C TYR A 130 -3.09 -15.75 -10.50
N PRO A 131 -3.00 -16.98 -11.04
CA PRO A 131 -3.94 -17.45 -12.05
C PRO A 131 -5.30 -17.75 -11.42
N ALA A 132 -6.34 -17.76 -12.25
CA ALA A 132 -7.59 -18.43 -11.88
C ALA A 132 -7.37 -19.94 -11.79
N GLN A 133 -8.10 -20.58 -10.91
CA GLN A 133 -8.03 -22.04 -10.73
C GLN A 133 -9.15 -22.78 -11.48
N MET A 134 -10.21 -22.07 -11.88
CA MET A 134 -11.36 -22.60 -12.60
C MET A 134 -11.83 -21.60 -13.67
N GLU A 135 -12.69 -22.04 -14.58
CA GLU A 135 -13.15 -21.26 -15.74
C GLU A 135 -13.83 -19.92 -15.37
N TYR A 136 -14.58 -19.89 -14.28
CA TYR A 136 -15.28 -18.68 -13.80
C TYR A 136 -14.60 -18.04 -12.59
N ASP A 137 -13.40 -18.49 -12.25
CA ASP A 137 -12.61 -17.91 -11.17
C ASP A 137 -11.84 -16.68 -11.66
N LEU A 138 -11.56 -15.74 -10.77
CA LEU A 138 -10.82 -14.53 -11.11
C LEU A 138 -9.31 -14.78 -11.02
N ALA A 139 -8.59 -14.59 -12.12
CA ALA A 139 -7.17 -14.30 -12.06
C ALA A 139 -6.97 -12.92 -11.43
N GLY A 140 -5.83 -12.69 -10.79
CA GLY A 140 -5.59 -11.39 -10.20
C GLY A 140 -4.15 -10.95 -10.13
N GLN A 141 -4.00 -9.64 -9.98
CA GLN A 141 -2.74 -8.92 -9.88
C GLN A 141 -2.79 -7.98 -8.69
N LEU A 142 -1.85 -8.16 -7.76
CA LEU A 142 -1.60 -7.27 -6.63
C LEU A 142 -0.38 -6.43 -6.95
N THR A 143 -0.51 -5.11 -6.87
CA THR A 143 0.64 -4.20 -7.01
C THR A 143 0.90 -3.53 -5.68
N PHE A 144 2.18 -3.51 -5.29
CA PHE A 144 2.62 -2.92 -4.05
C PHE A 144 3.46 -1.66 -4.32
N ALA A 145 3.51 -0.76 -3.35
CA ALA A 145 4.49 0.32 -3.30
C ALA A 145 5.49 0.01 -2.17
N HIS A 146 6.77 0.21 -2.43
CA HIS A 146 7.77 0.17 -1.37
C HIS A 146 7.54 1.32 -0.38
N ALA A 147 7.50 1.01 0.91
CA ALA A 147 7.42 2.03 1.96
C ALA A 147 8.35 1.69 3.14
N PRO A 148 8.74 2.68 3.96
CA PRO A 148 9.72 2.49 5.03
C PRO A 148 9.34 1.42 6.07
N VAL A 149 8.03 1.20 6.24
CA VAL A 149 7.45 0.25 7.20
C VAL A 149 7.02 -1.08 6.54
N GLY A 150 7.43 -1.30 5.28
CA GLY A 150 7.09 -2.48 4.48
C GLY A 150 6.19 -2.16 3.28
N PRO A 151 5.98 -3.12 2.36
CA PRO A 151 5.24 -2.89 1.13
C PRO A 151 3.78 -2.56 1.40
N ARG A 152 3.23 -1.62 0.64
CA ARG A 152 1.85 -1.18 0.72
C ARG A 152 1.05 -1.64 -0.48
N LEU A 153 -0.08 -2.31 -0.27
CA LEU A 153 -0.98 -2.68 -1.36
C LEU A 153 -1.63 -1.40 -1.90
N VAL A 154 -1.37 -1.10 -3.17
CA VAL A 154 -1.86 0.13 -3.83
C VAL A 154 -2.85 -0.15 -4.95
N GLN A 155 -2.84 -1.36 -5.50
CA GLN A 155 -3.72 -1.74 -6.59
C GLN A 155 -4.05 -3.23 -6.56
N VAL A 156 -5.30 -3.53 -6.88
CA VAL A 156 -5.83 -4.88 -7.10
C VAL A 156 -6.53 -4.89 -8.45
N VAL A 157 -6.11 -5.78 -9.34
CA VAL A 157 -6.80 -6.07 -10.60
C VAL A 157 -7.29 -7.50 -10.54
N GLN A 158 -8.56 -7.73 -10.81
CA GLN A 158 -9.14 -9.06 -10.92
C GLN A 158 -9.81 -9.18 -12.30
N VAL A 159 -9.42 -10.19 -13.06
CA VAL A 159 -9.95 -10.50 -14.39
C VAL A 159 -10.40 -11.95 -14.35
N GLU A 160 -11.60 -12.23 -14.83
CA GLU A 160 -12.06 -13.61 -15.03
C GLU A 160 -11.01 -14.41 -15.81
N GLY A 161 -10.53 -15.50 -15.20
CA GLY A 161 -9.30 -16.17 -15.61
C GLY A 161 -9.49 -17.57 -16.18
N GLY A 162 -10.72 -17.96 -16.53
CA GLY A 162 -10.93 -19.04 -17.49
C GLY A 162 -10.69 -18.60 -18.93
N PRO A 163 -10.58 -19.57 -19.84
CA PRO A 163 -10.54 -19.28 -21.26
C PRO A 163 -11.96 -18.92 -21.74
N VAL A 164 -12.44 -17.72 -21.41
CA VAL A 164 -13.57 -17.14 -22.16
C VAL A 164 -13.09 -16.89 -23.58
N THR A 165 -11.93 -16.22 -23.74
CA THR A 165 -11.03 -16.20 -24.92
C THR A 165 -9.73 -15.46 -24.56
N PRO A 166 -8.56 -15.77 -25.17
CA PRO A 166 -7.34 -14.95 -25.03
C PRO A 166 -7.57 -13.47 -25.39
N GLU A 167 -8.44 -13.21 -26.36
CA GLU A 167 -8.83 -11.87 -26.81
C GLU A 167 -9.53 -11.09 -25.70
N PHE A 168 -10.48 -11.72 -24.98
CA PHE A 168 -11.14 -11.11 -23.83
C PHE A 168 -10.13 -10.75 -22.75
N THR A 169 -9.27 -11.68 -22.35
CA THR A 169 -8.26 -11.45 -21.30
C THR A 169 -7.31 -10.32 -21.71
N SER A 170 -6.85 -10.29 -22.96
CA SER A 170 -6.00 -9.22 -23.49
C SER A 170 -6.72 -7.86 -23.46
N ALA A 171 -7.98 -7.81 -23.91
CA ALA A 171 -8.78 -6.59 -23.89
C ALA A 171 -9.05 -6.10 -22.46
N ALA A 172 -9.32 -7.01 -21.53
CA ALA A 172 -9.52 -6.71 -20.11
C ALA A 172 -8.27 -6.10 -19.47
N TYR A 173 -7.09 -6.68 -19.70
CA TYR A 173 -5.83 -6.10 -19.19
C TYR A 173 -5.46 -4.79 -19.87
N ALA A 174 -5.73 -4.64 -21.18
CA ALA A 174 -5.52 -3.39 -21.88
C ALA A 174 -6.41 -2.27 -21.30
N TRP A 175 -7.68 -2.56 -21.07
CA TRP A 175 -8.62 -1.64 -20.43
C TRP A 175 -8.20 -1.32 -18.99
N ALA A 176 -7.84 -2.32 -18.18
CA ALA A 176 -7.32 -2.11 -16.82
C ALA A 176 -6.09 -1.19 -16.84
N GLY A 177 -5.16 -1.40 -17.77
CA GLY A 177 -3.99 -0.55 -17.97
C GLY A 177 -4.34 0.91 -18.28
N GLN A 178 -5.41 1.17 -19.05
CA GLN A 178 -5.90 2.52 -19.29
C GLN A 178 -6.45 3.15 -18.01
N GLN A 179 -7.24 2.42 -17.23
CA GLN A 179 -7.81 2.93 -15.96
C GLN A 179 -6.74 3.20 -14.91
N ILE A 180 -5.71 2.35 -14.83
CA ILE A 180 -4.55 2.57 -13.94
C ILE A 180 -3.89 3.91 -14.24
N ARG A 181 -3.68 4.23 -15.52
CA ARG A 181 -3.10 5.51 -15.92
C ARG A 181 -4.04 6.68 -15.62
N ALA A 182 -5.34 6.53 -15.88
CA ALA A 182 -6.33 7.58 -15.66
C ALA A 182 -6.51 7.91 -14.16
N LEU A 183 -6.41 6.91 -13.29
CA LEU A 183 -6.64 7.02 -11.84
C LEU A 183 -5.34 7.08 -11.02
N ALA A 184 -4.20 7.23 -11.70
CA ALA A 184 -2.89 7.33 -11.09
C ALA A 184 -2.81 8.55 -10.16
N GLY A 185 -2.12 8.39 -9.03
CA GLY A 185 -1.87 9.49 -8.09
C GLY A 185 -3.09 9.97 -7.27
N GLY A 186 -4.28 9.41 -7.49
CA GLY A 186 -5.45 9.70 -6.68
C GLY A 186 -5.23 9.36 -5.20
N ARG A 187 -5.94 10.07 -4.32
CA ARG A 187 -5.90 9.89 -2.85
C ARG A 187 -7.31 9.77 -2.30
N CYS A 188 -7.43 9.27 -1.07
CA CYS A 188 -8.69 9.32 -0.37
C CYS A 188 -9.00 10.75 0.09
N PRO A 189 -10.28 11.16 0.06
CA PRO A 189 -10.72 12.44 0.61
C PRO A 189 -10.55 12.50 2.13
#